data_AF-A0AA36EHB6-F1
#
_entry.id   AF-A0AA36EHB6-F1
#
_cell.length_a   1.000
_cell.length_b   1.000
_cell.length_c   1.000
_cell.angle_alpha   90.00
_cell.angle_beta   90.00
_cell.angle_gamma   90.00
#
_symmetry.space_group_name_H-M   'P 1'
#
loop_
_entity.id
_entity.type
_entity.pdbx_description
1 polymer ?
#
loop_
_entity_poly.entity_id
_entity_poly.type
_entity_poly.pdbx_seq_one_letter_code
_entity_poly.pdbx_strand_id
1 'polypeptide(L)'
;MKPQYETWSAGKITAVKVTDPIEIDSFPNAKFKVVRGSASRVHEFTLADLPCLNPYDWIMLYNLLLKYGKKKYEPVIAHLKLMIVSYVQKVGKMDVKIVVVL
;
A
#
# COMPACT_ATOMS: atom_id res chain seq x y z
N MET A 1 -16.97 15.07 -6.53
CA MET A 1 -15.93 14.07 -6.27
C MET A 1 -14.61 14.82 -6.14
N LYS A 2 -13.89 14.67 -5.03
CA LYS A 2 -12.55 15.28 -4.86
C LYS A 2 -11.48 14.35 -5.44
N PRO A 3 -10.37 14.87 -5.98
CA PRO A 3 -9.24 14.04 -6.36
C PRO A 3 -8.77 13.15 -5.20
N GLN A 4 -8.46 11.88 -5.46
CA GLN A 4 -8.04 10.92 -4.41
C GLN A 4 -6.83 11.40 -3.60
N TYR A 5 -5.92 12.17 -4.21
CA TYR A 5 -4.76 12.72 -3.52
C TYR A 5 -5.12 13.69 -2.39
N GLU A 6 -6.29 14.33 -2.45
CA GLU A 6 -6.76 15.23 -1.40
C GLU A 6 -7.23 14.49 -0.13
N THR A 7 -7.49 13.19 -0.25
CA THR A 7 -7.88 12.32 0.88
C THR A 7 -6.72 11.53 1.47
N TRP A 8 -5.52 11.64 0.89
CA TRP A 8 -4.35 10.91 1.36
C TRP A 8 -3.84 11.45 2.70
N SER A 9 -3.40 10.54 3.56
CA SER A 9 -2.78 10.93 4.82
C SER A 9 -1.38 11.50 4.56
N ALA A 10 -1.11 12.70 5.07
CA ALA A 10 0.22 13.33 5.00
C ALA A 10 1.24 12.70 5.97
N GLY A 11 0.78 11.89 6.94
CA GLY A 11 1.63 11.28 7.96
C GLY A 11 2.28 9.98 7.48
N LYS A 12 3.61 9.91 7.55
CA LYS A 12 4.39 8.70 7.26
C LYS A 12 4.01 7.55 8.20
N ILE A 13 3.88 6.34 7.65
CA ILE A 13 3.74 5.11 8.44
C ILE A 13 5.07 4.81 9.15
N THR A 14 5.03 4.72 10.48
CA THR A 14 6.20 4.45 11.34
C THR A 14 6.22 3.02 11.86
N ALA A 15 5.05 2.40 12.02
CA ALA A 15 4.92 1.01 12.46
C ALA A 15 3.72 0.34 11.78
N VAL A 16 3.83 -0.98 11.60
CA VAL A 16 2.77 -1.83 11.05
C VAL A 16 2.60 -3.07 11.89
N LYS A 17 1.34 -3.43 12.15
CA LYS A 17 0.93 -4.76 12.58
C LYS A 17 0.01 -5.34 11.51
N VAL A 18 0.35 -6.50 10.98
CA VAL A 18 -0.56 -7.30 10.15
C VAL A 18 -1.44 -8.10 11.12
N THR A 19 -2.75 -7.88 11.06
CA THR A 19 -3.71 -8.69 11.80
C THR A 19 -4.08 -9.92 10.98
N ASP A 20 -4.66 -10.93 11.63
CA ASP A 20 -5.00 -12.18 10.96
C ASP A 20 -5.84 -11.94 9.70
N PRO A 21 -5.64 -12.74 8.64
CA PRO A 21 -6.36 -12.55 7.40
C PRO A 21 -7.85 -12.66 7.63
N ILE A 22 -8.61 -11.79 6.98
CA ILE A 22 -10.05 -11.97 6.88
C ILE A 22 -10.23 -13.03 5.79
N GLU A 23 -10.72 -14.21 6.16
CA GLU A 23 -11.12 -15.22 5.20
C GLU A 23 -12.34 -14.68 4.43
N ILE A 24 -12.10 -14.29 3.19
CA ILE A 24 -13.15 -14.00 2.22
C ILE A 24 -12.90 -14.94 1.06
N ASP A 25 -13.67 -16.03 1.01
CA ASP A 25 -13.88 -17.02 -0.05
C ASP A 25 -12.66 -17.54 -0.86
N SER A 26 -11.84 -16.68 -1.47
CA SER A 26 -10.79 -17.02 -2.45
C SER A 26 -9.45 -16.29 -2.29
N PHE A 27 -9.35 -15.26 -1.43
CA PHE A 27 -8.08 -14.57 -1.16
C PHE A 27 -8.01 -14.08 0.29
N PRO A 28 -6.97 -14.44 1.07
CA PRO A 28 -6.81 -13.93 2.43
C PRO A 28 -6.55 -12.42 2.39
N ASN A 29 -7.58 -11.62 2.68
CA ASN A 29 -7.46 -10.17 2.73
C ASN A 29 -6.73 -9.78 4.02
N ALA A 30 -5.45 -9.41 3.90
CA ALA A 30 -4.66 -8.98 5.03
C ALA A 30 -5.16 -7.63 5.54
N LYS A 31 -5.41 -7.53 6.84
CA LYS A 31 -5.72 -6.27 7.50
C LYS A 31 -4.47 -5.70 8.17
N PHE A 32 -4.27 -4.40 7.99
CA PHE A 32 -3.13 -3.65 8.50
C PHE A 32 -3.59 -2.67 9.54
N LYS A 33 -2.91 -2.67 10.68
CA LYS A 33 -2.99 -1.62 11.68
C LYS A 33 -1.68 -0.85 11.64
N VAL A 34 -1.74 0.40 11.21
CA VAL A 34 -0.57 1.26 11.05
C VAL A 34 -0.58 2.42 12.03
N VAL A 35 0.62 2.82 12.45
CA VAL A 35 0.82 4.05 13.23
C VAL A 35 1.44 5.09 12.31
N ARG A 36 0.89 6.32 12.32
CA ARG A 36 1.35 7.43 11.48
C ARG A 36 1.82 8.63 12.29
N GLY A 37 2.93 9.22 11.83
CA GLY A 37 3.47 10.49 12.32
C GLY A 37 3.94 10.47 13.78
N SER A 38 4.38 11.62 14.27
CA SER A 38 4.83 11.81 15.66
C SER A 38 3.69 11.73 16.68
N ALA A 39 2.47 12.09 16.27
CA ALA A 39 1.27 12.00 17.09
C ALA A 39 0.73 10.56 17.24
N SER A 40 1.44 9.56 16.72
CA SER A 40 1.12 8.13 16.85
C SER A 40 -0.34 7.77 16.51
N ARG A 41 -0.90 8.39 15.47
CA ARG A 41 -2.29 8.13 15.06
C ARG A 41 -2.42 6.74 14.46
N VAL A 42 -3.34 5.96 15.00
CA VAL A 42 -3.61 4.59 14.55
C VAL A 42 -4.64 4.61 13.43
N HIS A 43 -4.33 3.93 12.33
CA HIS A 43 -5.24 3.73 11.21
C HIS A 43 -5.31 2.26 10.87
N GLU A 44 -6.48 1.81 10.42
CA GLU A 44 -6.69 0.44 9.97
C GLU A 44 -7.19 0.46 8.53
N PHE A 45 -6.63 -0.42 7.71
CA PHE A 45 -7.06 -0.63 6.32
C PHE A 45 -6.71 -2.05 5.90
N THR A 46 -7.30 -2.53 4.83
CA THR A 46 -7.08 -3.87 4.27
C THR A 46 -6.24 -3.82 3.00
N LEU A 47 -5.77 -4.97 2.54
CA LEU A 47 -5.06 -5.09 1.27
C LEU A 47 -5.93 -4.60 0.09
N ALA A 48 -7.23 -4.87 0.14
CA ALA A 48 -8.20 -4.39 -0.84
C ALA A 48 -8.36 -2.86 -0.88
N ASP A 49 -8.06 -2.17 0.23
CA ASP A 49 -8.15 -0.71 0.31
C ASP A 49 -6.93 -0.01 -0.27
N LEU A 50 -5.82 -0.74 -0.49
CA LEU A 50 -4.56 -0.16 -0.95
C LEU A 50 -4.70 0.70 -2.21
N PRO A 51 -5.41 0.29 -3.28
CA PRO A 51 -5.55 1.10 -4.49
C PRO A 51 -6.15 2.51 -4.25
N CYS A 52 -6.86 2.70 -3.13
CA CYS A 52 -7.44 3.98 -2.75
C CYS A 52 -6.50 4.84 -1.89
N LEU A 53 -5.39 4.28 -1.41
CA LEU A 53 -4.39 4.97 -0.60
C LEU A 53 -3.27 5.59 -1.45
N ASN A 54 -2.43 6.41 -0.81
CA ASN A 54 -1.25 6.97 -1.43
C ASN A 54 -0.27 5.85 -1.82
N PRO A 55 0.23 5.78 -3.06
CA PRO A 55 1.25 4.82 -3.47
C PRO A 55 2.51 4.83 -2.59
N TYR A 56 2.84 5.97 -1.97
CA TYR A 56 3.91 6.06 -0.96
C TYR A 56 3.68 5.13 0.23
N ASP A 57 2.43 5.00 0.69
CA ASP A 57 2.07 4.11 1.79
C ASP A 57 2.31 2.65 1.43
N TRP A 58 2.09 2.27 0.16
CA TRP A 58 2.32 0.90 -0.31
C TRP A 58 3.81 0.57 -0.24
N ILE A 59 4.66 1.50 -0.67
CA ILE A 59 6.13 1.35 -0.64
C ILE A 59 6.62 1.29 0.81
N MET A 60 6.11 2.14 1.70
CA MET A 60 6.46 2.07 3.13
C MET A 60 6.02 0.78 3.79
N LEU A 61 4.80 0.33 3.51
CA LEU A 61 4.29 -0.93 4.00
C LEU A 61 5.18 -2.10 3.54
N TYR A 62 5.50 -2.17 2.25
CA TYR A 62 6.41 -3.17 1.69
C TYR A 62 7.77 -3.18 2.40
N ASN A 63 8.40 -2.01 2.57
CA ASN A 63 9.71 -1.90 3.22
C ASN A 63 9.69 -2.33 4.69
N LEU A 64 8.64 -1.97 5.43
CA LEU A 64 8.50 -2.36 6.84
C LEU A 64 8.28 -3.87 6.99
N LEU A 65 7.43 -4.48 6.15
CA LEU A 65 7.19 -5.92 6.17
C LEU A 65 8.44 -6.70 5.76
N LEU A 66 9.18 -6.21 4.76
CA LEU A 66 10.45 -6.80 4.33
C LEU A 66 11.49 -6.75 5.46
N LYS A 67 11.55 -5.64 6.21
CA LYS A 67 12.52 -5.44 7.29
C LYS A 67 12.20 -6.25 8.55
N TYR A 68 10.93 -6.30 8.97
CA TYR A 68 10.54 -6.81 10.28
C TYR A 68 9.77 -8.13 10.26
N GLY A 69 9.36 -8.63 9.10
CA GLY A 69 8.48 -9.80 9.03
C GLY A 69 8.57 -10.61 7.75
N LYS A 70 9.71 -10.58 7.04
CA LYS A 70 9.87 -11.19 5.70
C LYS A 70 9.35 -12.63 5.61
N LYS A 71 9.77 -13.52 6.53
CA LYS A 71 9.36 -14.93 6.52
C LYS A 71 7.88 -15.11 6.88
N LYS A 72 7.37 -14.30 7.80
CA LYS A 72 5.99 -14.42 8.32
C LYS A 72 4.95 -13.90 7.32
N TYR A 73 5.30 -12.86 6.55
CA TYR A 73 4.37 -12.15 5.67
C TYR A 73 4.73 -12.29 4.20
N GLU A 74 5.44 -13.36 3.82
CA GLU A 74 5.95 -13.57 2.46
C GLU A 74 4.86 -13.48 1.37
N PRO A 75 3.66 -14.07 1.53
CA PRO A 75 2.58 -13.93 0.55
C PRO A 75 2.09 -12.49 0.38
N VAL A 76 1.97 -11.75 1.48
CA VAL A 76 1.53 -10.34 1.46
C VAL A 76 2.59 -9.46 0.81
N ILE A 77 3.87 -9.72 1.09
CA ILE A 77 5.01 -9.01 0.50
C ILE A 77 5.06 -9.25 -1.02
N ALA A 78 4.85 -10.48 -1.47
CA ALA A 78 4.81 -10.83 -2.89
C ALA A 78 3.68 -10.08 -3.61
N HIS A 79 2.47 -10.03 -3.01
CA HIS A 79 1.35 -9.29 -3.58
C HIS A 79 1.61 -7.78 -3.65
N LEU A 80 2.12 -7.17 -2.56
CA LEU A 80 2.49 -5.76 -2.53
C LEU A 80 3.51 -5.41 -3.61
N LYS A 81 4.52 -6.26 -3.82
CA LYS A 81 5.52 -6.06 -4.86
C LYS A 81 4.90 -6.04 -6.25
N LEU A 82 3.99 -6.97 -6.55
CA LEU A 82 3.28 -7.01 -7.82
C LEU A 82 2.47 -5.73 -8.04
N MET A 83 1.69 -5.31 -7.04
CA MET A 83 0.90 -4.09 -7.10
C MET A 83 1.76 -2.84 -7.35
N ILE A 84 2.89 -2.69 -6.65
CA ILE A 84 3.82 -1.56 -6.83
C ILE A 84 4.41 -1.57 -8.24
N VAL A 85 4.88 -2.73 -8.73
CA VAL A 85 5.47 -2.84 -10.09
C VAL A 85 4.41 -2.51 -11.15
N SER A 86 3.19 -3.05 -11.03
CA SER A 86 2.11 -2.76 -11.97
C SER A 86 1.73 -1.27 -11.98
N TYR A 87 1.72 -0.62 -10.81
CA TYR A 87 1.49 0.82 -10.72
C TYR A 87 2.58 1.62 -11.44
N VAL A 88 3.85 1.35 -11.14
CA VAL A 88 5.00 2.03 -11.80
C VAL A 88 4.96 1.84 -13.31
N GLN A 89 4.69 0.63 -13.79
CA GLN A 89 4.55 0.35 -15.22
C GLN A 89 3.39 1.13 -15.86
N LYS A 90 2.25 1.24 -15.16
CA LYS A 90 1.08 1.98 -15.66
C LYS A 90 1.36 3.48 -15.74
N VAL A 91 1.97 4.06 -14.71
CA VAL A 91 2.37 5.48 -14.69
C VAL A 91 3.40 5.75 -15.79
N GLY A 92 4.45 4.93 -15.91
CA GLY A 92 5.44 5.10 -16.97
C GLY A 92 4.85 5.03 -18.38
N LYS A 93 3.86 4.17 -18.62
CA LYS A 93 3.12 4.14 -19.90
C LYS A 93 2.30 5.40 -20.14
N MET A 94 1.74 6.02 -19.10
CA MET A 94 1.01 7.29 -19.23
C MET A 94 1.98 8.42 -19.58
N ASP A 95 3.14 8.49 -18.92
CA ASP A 95 4.15 9.51 -19.19
C ASP A 95 4.66 9.45 -20.63
N VAL A 96 4.96 8.24 -21.13
CA VAL A 96 5.37 8.04 -22.54
C VAL A 96 4.27 8.48 -23.51
N LYS A 97 2.99 8.20 -23.21
CA LYS A 97 1.88 8.65 -24.06
C LYS A 97 1.72 10.16 -24.09
N ILE A 98 1.97 10.86 -22.97
CA ILE A 98 1.93 12.32 -22.93
C ILE A 98 3.02 12.92 -23.82
N VAL A 99 4.22 12.34 -23.81
CA VAL A 99 5.35 12.78 -24.66
C VAL A 99 5.08 12.59 -26.16
N VAL A 100 4.26 11.61 -26.55
CA VAL A 100 3.91 11.37 -27.97
C VAL A 100 2.82 12.32 -28.48
N VAL A 101 2.06 12.95 -27.58
CA VAL A 101 0.93 13.84 -27.92
C VAL A 101 1.30 15.33 -27.85
N LEU A 102 2.44 15.67 -27.24
CA LEU A 102 3.04 17.01 -27.22
C LEU A 102 4.05 17.18 -28.36
#